data_AF-E6S607-F1
#
_entry.id   AF-E6S607-F1
#
_cell.length_a   1.000
_cell.length_b   1.000
_cell.length_c   1.000
_cell.angle_alpha   90.00
_cell.angle_beta   90.00
_cell.angle_gamma   90.00
#
_symmetry.space_group_name_H-M   'P 1'
#
loop_
_entity.id
_entity.type
_entity.pdbx_description
1 polymer ?
#
loop_
_entity_poly.entity_id
_entity_poly.type
_entity_poly.pdbx_seq_one_letter_code
_entity_poly.pdbx_strand_id
1 'polypeptide(L)'
;MPTVKDDAPPAASPEREPGLDLATASLAALRATLRLIEDRITEELTTGGYRPGPGHTARIGRLRRREQDLRAEIAHRRSERPQVGRPPAERPE
;
A
#
# COMPACT_ATOMS: atom_id res chain seq x y z
N MET A 1 19.88 35.15 35.37
CA MET A 1 19.32 34.68 34.09
C MET A 1 20.15 33.50 33.61
N PRO A 2 19.63 32.27 33.56
CA PRO A 2 20.30 31.16 32.88
C PRO A 2 19.85 31.08 31.43
N THR A 3 20.80 31.24 30.51
CA THR A 3 20.65 30.94 29.09
C THR A 3 20.61 29.43 28.92
N VAL A 4 19.46 28.86 28.57
CA VAL A 4 19.38 27.49 28.05
C VAL A 4 19.19 27.59 26.55
N LYS A 5 20.19 27.04 25.86
CA LYS A 5 20.29 26.92 24.40
C LYS A 5 19.23 25.94 23.89
N ASP A 6 18.79 26.16 22.65
CA ASP A 6 18.29 25.14 21.75
C ASP A 6 18.98 23.79 21.99
N ASP A 7 18.21 22.72 22.23
CA ASP A 7 18.38 21.45 21.53
C ASP A 7 17.23 20.50 21.89
N ALA A 8 16.33 20.30 20.94
CA ALA A 8 15.71 19.00 20.68
C ALA A 8 14.99 19.13 19.34
N PRO A 9 15.55 18.65 18.21
CA PRO A 9 14.68 18.28 17.10
C PRO A 9 13.67 17.29 17.68
N PRO A 10 12.35 17.42 17.46
CA PRO A 10 11.47 16.30 17.72
C PRO A 10 12.03 15.16 16.87
N ALA A 11 12.59 14.17 17.53
CA ALA A 11 12.84 12.87 16.95
C ALA A 11 11.46 12.42 16.47
N ALA A 12 11.18 12.67 15.19
CA ALA A 12 10.17 11.94 14.46
C ALA A 12 10.69 10.51 14.42
N SER A 13 10.50 9.80 15.53
CA SER A 13 10.73 8.37 15.64
C SER A 13 9.99 7.76 14.47
N PRO A 14 10.69 7.23 13.47
CA PRO A 14 10.04 6.49 12.42
C PRO A 14 9.66 5.17 13.07
N GLU A 15 8.53 5.14 13.78
CA GLU A 15 7.74 3.94 13.97
C GLU A 15 7.18 3.54 12.59
N ARG A 16 8.10 3.26 11.66
CA ARG A 16 7.79 2.61 10.41
C ARG A 16 7.76 1.13 10.78
N GLU A 17 6.55 0.58 10.87
CA GLU A 17 6.33 -0.81 10.46
C GLU A 17 7.24 -1.11 9.26
N PRO A 18 7.82 -2.31 9.11
CA PRO A 18 8.53 -2.66 7.88
C PRO A 18 7.52 -2.48 6.74
N GLY A 19 7.52 -1.38 5.99
CA GLY A 19 8.59 -0.45 5.66
C GLY A 19 8.61 -0.25 4.15
N LEU A 20 7.59 -0.79 3.47
CA LEU A 20 7.31 -0.48 2.09
C LEU A 20 6.71 0.93 2.03
N ASP A 21 7.58 1.92 2.04
CA ASP A 21 7.22 3.27 1.68
C ASP A 21 6.74 3.25 0.23
N LEU A 22 5.42 3.44 0.07
CA LEU A 22 4.74 3.37 -1.21
C LEU A 22 5.27 4.39 -2.20
N ALA A 23 5.93 5.47 -1.77
CA ALA A 23 6.53 6.45 -2.68
C ALA A 23 7.89 5.99 -3.23
N THR A 24 8.66 5.22 -2.46
CA THR A 24 10.04 4.83 -2.82
C THR A 24 10.21 3.36 -3.20
N ALA A 25 9.22 2.51 -2.90
CA ALA A 25 9.22 1.11 -3.28
C ALA A 25 9.40 0.93 -4.80
N SER A 26 10.00 -0.16 -5.26
CA SER A 26 10.02 -0.47 -6.69
C SER A 26 8.70 -1.10 -7.13
N LEU A 27 8.37 -1.03 -8.42
CA LEU A 27 7.19 -1.71 -8.98
C LEU A 27 7.20 -3.23 -8.69
N ALA A 28 8.39 -3.85 -8.66
CA ALA A 28 8.57 -5.25 -8.30
C ALA A 28 8.25 -5.50 -6.81
N ALA A 29 8.71 -4.62 -5.91
CA ALA A 29 8.41 -4.71 -4.48
C ALA A 29 6.91 -4.51 -4.19
N LEU A 30 6.25 -3.58 -4.87
CA LEU A 30 4.80 -3.37 -4.77
C LEU A 30 4.02 -4.63 -5.20
N ARG A 31 4.41 -5.26 -6.31
CA ARG A 31 3.78 -6.51 -6.80
C ARG A 31 4.02 -7.69 -5.86
N ALA A 32 5.24 -7.83 -5.33
CA ALA A 32 5.54 -8.86 -4.35
C ALA A 32 4.69 -8.68 -3.09
N THR A 33 4.54 -7.43 -2.62
CA THR A 33 3.70 -7.12 -1.45
C THR A 33 2.22 -7.38 -1.72
N LEU A 34 1.72 -7.01 -2.91
CA LEU A 34 0.34 -7.31 -3.31
C LEU A 34 0.08 -8.81 -3.25
N ARG A 35 0.99 -9.64 -3.77
CA ARG A 35 0.88 -11.10 -3.71
C ARG A 35 0.83 -11.64 -2.28
N LEU A 36 1.70 -11.15 -1.39
CA LEU A 36 1.68 -11.54 0.02
C LEU A 36 0.35 -11.19 0.71
N ILE A 37 -0.27 -10.06 0.35
CA ILE A 37 -1.59 -9.67 0.87
C ILE A 37 -2.69 -10.57 0.31
N GLU A 38 -2.67 -10.86 -1.00
CA GLU A 38 -3.62 -11.77 -1.64
C GLU A 38 -3.55 -13.19 -1.04
N ASP A 39 -2.33 -13.69 -0.80
CA ASP A 39 -2.09 -14.96 -0.12
C ASP A 39 -2.66 -14.93 1.30
N ARG A 40 -2.41 -13.86 2.07
CA ARG A 40 -2.90 -13.72 3.44
C ARG A 40 -4.42 -13.56 3.54
N ILE A 41 -5.05 -12.85 2.59
CA ILE A 41 -6.52 -12.79 2.49
C ILE A 41 -7.07 -14.19 2.21
N THR A 42 -6.42 -14.93 1.31
CA THR A 42 -6.81 -16.30 0.96
C THR A 42 -6.66 -17.22 2.16
N GLU A 43 -5.55 -17.17 2.89
CA GLU A 43 -5.37 -17.90 4.15
C GLU A 43 -6.48 -17.56 5.15
N GLU A 44 -6.77 -16.28 5.40
CA GLU A 44 -7.84 -15.89 6.35
C GLU A 44 -9.22 -16.41 5.90
N LEU A 45 -9.55 -16.36 4.60
CA LEU A 45 -10.82 -16.86 4.07
C LEU A 45 -10.91 -18.40 4.06
N THR A 46 -9.80 -19.10 3.83
CA THR A 46 -9.72 -20.56 3.70
C THR A 46 -9.55 -21.28 5.05
N THR A 47 -9.01 -20.61 6.07
CA THR A 47 -8.95 -21.12 7.46
C THR A 47 -10.35 -21.15 8.13
N GLY A 48 -11.42 -21.09 7.32
CA GLY A 48 -12.85 -20.99 7.65
C GLY A 48 -13.47 -22.20 8.33
N GLY A 49 -12.73 -22.93 9.17
CA GLY A 49 -13.31 -23.78 10.21
C GLY A 49 -13.86 -22.97 11.40
N TYR A 50 -13.41 -21.72 11.57
CA TYR A 50 -13.90 -20.83 12.61
C TYR A 50 -14.91 -19.83 12.04
N ARG A 51 -16.13 -19.80 12.60
CA ARG A 51 -17.15 -18.79 12.30
C ARG A 51 -16.49 -17.41 12.33
N PRO A 52 -16.47 -16.64 11.22
CA PRO A 52 -15.76 -15.37 11.17
C PRO A 52 -16.43 -14.39 12.14
N GLY A 53 -15.78 -14.16 13.28
CA GLY A 53 -16.19 -13.14 14.22
C GLY A 53 -15.98 -11.73 13.65
N PRO A 54 -16.55 -10.68 14.29
CA PRO A 54 -16.42 -9.30 13.82
C PRO A 54 -14.96 -8.82 13.71
N GLY A 55 -14.04 -9.37 14.53
CA GLY A 55 -12.60 -9.08 14.42
C GLY A 55 -11.91 -9.70 13.20
N HIS A 56 -12.49 -10.76 12.62
CA HIS A 56 -11.97 -11.42 11.42
C HIS A 56 -12.33 -10.62 10.17
N THR A 57 -13.60 -10.24 10.01
CA THR A 57 -14.06 -9.41 8.89
C THR A 57 -13.39 -8.03 8.88
N ALA A 58 -13.13 -7.45 10.05
CA ALA A 58 -12.37 -6.21 10.17
C ALA A 58 -10.91 -6.33 9.68
N ARG A 59 -10.24 -7.46 9.95
CA ARG A 59 -8.88 -7.74 9.44
C ARG A 59 -8.88 -7.90 7.92
N ILE A 60 -9.80 -8.69 7.37
CA ILE A 60 -9.96 -8.83 5.92
C ILE A 60 -10.26 -7.47 5.28
N GLY A 61 -11.14 -6.65 5.89
CA GLY A 61 -11.43 -5.31 5.40
C GLY A 61 -10.19 -4.42 5.33
N ARG A 62 -9.30 -4.47 6.33
CA ARG A 62 -8.01 -3.76 6.31
C ARG A 62 -7.08 -4.28 5.21
N LEU A 63 -6.98 -5.60 5.03
CA LEU A 63 -6.17 -6.20 3.97
C LEU A 63 -6.68 -5.81 2.57
N ARG A 64 -8.00 -5.83 2.36
CA ARG A 64 -8.65 -5.40 1.10
C ARG A 64 -8.41 -3.93 0.78
N ARG A 65 -8.43 -3.05 1.80
CA ARG A 65 -8.08 -1.63 1.59
C ARG A 65 -6.62 -1.49 1.15
N ARG A 66 -5.70 -2.16 1.86
CA ARG A 66 -4.27 -2.14 1.51
C ARG A 66 -3.98 -2.73 0.13
N GLU A 67 -4.73 -3.76 -0.28
CA GLU A 67 -4.71 -4.34 -1.62
C GLU A 67 -5.12 -3.31 -2.69
N GLN A 68 -6.21 -2.56 -2.45
CA GLN A 68 -6.67 -1.50 -3.35
C GLN A 68 -5.64 -0.37 -3.47
N ASP A 69 -5.06 0.07 -2.35
CA ASP A 69 -4.03 1.11 -2.32
C ASP A 69 -2.80 0.69 -3.14
N LEU A 70 -2.33 -0.56 -2.97
CA LEU A 70 -1.21 -1.10 -3.76
C LEU A 70 -1.54 -1.22 -5.25
N ARG A 71 -2.77 -1.64 -5.60
CA ARG A 71 -3.19 -1.71 -7.01
C ARG A 71 -3.26 -0.32 -7.65
N ALA A 72 -3.77 0.66 -6.92
CA ALA A 72 -3.81 2.06 -7.36
C ALA A 72 -2.39 2.59 -7.58
N GLU A 73 -1.48 2.34 -6.63
CA GLU A 73 -0.07 2.77 -6.72
C GLU A 73 0.67 2.09 -7.90
N ILE A 74 0.48 0.79 -8.10
CA ILE A 74 1.01 0.04 -9.24
C ILE A 74 0.48 0.62 -10.56
N ALA A 75 -0.81 0.96 -10.64
CA ALA A 75 -1.42 1.55 -11.81
C ALA A 75 -0.92 2.97 -12.06
N HIS A 76 -0.80 3.78 -11.00
CA HIS A 76 -0.26 5.14 -11.04
C HIS A 76 1.16 5.14 -11.60
N ARG A 77 2.08 4.35 -11.03
CA ARG A 77 3.46 4.23 -11.52
C ARG A 77 3.58 3.67 -12.94
N ARG A 78 2.63 2.82 -13.35
CA ARG A 78 2.54 2.35 -14.73
C ARG A 78 2.10 3.48 -15.67
N SER A 79 1.24 4.39 -15.22
CA SER A 79 0.77 5.55 -15.98
C SER A 79 1.74 6.73 -15.99
N GLU A 80 2.58 6.87 -14.96
CA GLU A 80 3.65 7.88 -14.88
C GLU A 80 4.83 7.57 -15.79
N ARG A 81 4.99 6.31 -16.24
CA ARG A 81 5.81 6.05 -17.43
C ARG A 81 5.16 6.81 -18.59
N PRO A 82 5.89 7.69 -19.29
CA PRO A 82 5.30 8.48 -20.36
C PRO A 82 4.69 7.50 -21.37
N GLN A 83 3.37 7.59 -21.54
CA GLN A 83 2.68 7.02 -22.70
C GLN A 83 3.15 7.81 -23.92
N VAL A 84 4.38 7.58 -24.35
CA VAL A 84 4.86 8.01 -25.65
C VAL A 84 4.09 7.19 -26.67
N GLY A 85 3.04 7.81 -27.20
CA GLY A 85 2.37 7.40 -28.42
C GLY A 85 1.36 6.27 -28.27
N ARG A 86 0.13 6.62 -27.86
CA ARG A 86 -1.02 6.24 -28.68
C ARG A 86 -1.92 7.46 -28.84
N PRO A 87 -2.14 7.95 -30.08
CA PRO A 87 -3.08 9.04 -30.32
C PRO A 87 -4.46 8.61 -29.78
N PRO A 88 -5.25 9.55 -29.25
CA PRO A 88 -6.63 9.24 -28.87
C PRO A 88 -7.29 8.62 -30.09
N ALA A 89 -7.79 7.38 -29.94
CA ALA A 89 -8.63 6.78 -30.94
C ALA A 89 -9.76 7.78 -31.21
N GLU A 90 -9.71 8.40 -32.38
CA GLU A 90 -10.81 9.19 -32.91
C GLU A 90 -12.06 8.33 -32.78
N ARG A 91 -13.04 8.83 -32.02
CA ARG A 91 -14.36 8.20 -31.99
C ARG A 91 -14.92 8.33 -33.41
N PRO A 92 -15.29 7.24 -34.09
CA PRO A 92 -16.16 7.38 -35.25
C PRO A 92 -17.57 7.73 -34.74
N GLU A 93 -17.98 8.95 -35.09
CA GLU A 93 -19.33 9.56 -35.08
C GLU A 93 -20.19 9.50 -33.80
#